data_AF-L5JQD5-F1
#
_entry.id   AF-L5JQD5-F1
#
_cell.length_a   1.000
_cell.length_b   1.000
_cell.length_c   1.000
_cell.angle_alpha   90.00
_cell.angle_beta   90.00
_cell.angle_gamma   90.00
#
_symmetry.space_group_name_H-M   'P 1'
#
loop_
_entity.id
_entity.type
_entity.pdbx_description
1 polymer ?
#
loop_
_entity_poly.entity_id
_entity_poly.type
_entity_poly.pdbx_seq_one_letter_code
_entity_poly.pdbx_strand_id
1 'polypeptide(L)' 'MMRSKDLIKEAILDNDFMKNLELSQIQEIVDCMYPVEYGKDSCIIKEGDVGSLVYVMEACTGNLGVIPDPTSVDL' A
#
# COMPACT_ATOMS: atom_id res chain seq x y z
N MET A 1 16.09 9.75 -1.89
CA MET A 1 16.35 8.61 -0.98
C MET A 1 15.88 8.89 0.45
N MET A 2 16.15 10.05 1.08
CA MET A 2 15.70 10.32 2.46
C MET A 2 14.19 10.63 2.58
N ARG A 3 13.65 11.44 1.65
CA ARG A 3 12.24 11.89 1.67
C ARG A 3 11.19 10.77 1.69
N SER A 4 11.37 9.72 0.90
CA SER A 4 10.35 8.68 0.75
C SER A 4 10.19 7.85 2.03
N LYS A 5 11.27 7.57 2.76
CA LYS A 5 11.20 6.85 4.05
C LYS A 5 10.45 7.65 5.11
N ASP A 6 10.68 8.96 5.16
CA ASP A 6 9.99 9.85 6.10
C ASP A 6 8.49 9.92 5.79
N LEU A 7 8.12 10.06 4.51
CA LEU A 7 6.72 10.07 4.07
C LEU A 7 6.01 8.74 4.36
N ILE A 8 6.68 7.61 4.12
CA ILE A 8 6.13 6.28 4.43
C ILE A 8 5.92 6.15 5.94
N LYS A 9 6.88 6.60 6.75
CA LYS A 9 6.78 6.56 8.21
C LYS A 9 5.60 7.39 8.71
N GLU A 10 5.42 8.60 8.18
CA GLU A 10 4.25 9.43 8.49
C GLU A 10 2.94 8.74 8.10
N ALA A 11 2.88 8.13 6.92
CA ALA A 11 1.70 7.39 6.47
C ALA A 11 1.37 6.18 7.35
N ILE A 12 2.39 5.48 7.86
CA ILE A 12 2.22 4.35 8.79
C ILE A 12 1.70 4.84 10.15
N LEU A 13 2.23 5.96 10.65
CA LEU A 13 1.81 6.56 11.93
C LEU A 13 0.41 7.17 11.87
N ASP A 14 0.00 7.67 10.71
CA ASP A 14 -1.36 8.17 10.48
C ASP A 14 -2.38 7.02 10.38
N ASN A 15 -1.93 5.80 10.09
CA ASN A 15 -2.80 4.64 9.96
C ASN A 15 -3.28 4.10 11.32
N ASP A 16 -4.59 4.00 11.49
CA ASP A 16 -5.20 3.56 12.76
C ASP A 16 -4.78 2.16 13.24
N PHE A 17 -4.42 1.26 12.32
CA PHE A 17 -3.97 -0.09 12.65
C PHE A 17 -2.50 -0.13 13.08
N MET A 18 -1.68 0.71 12.46
CA MET A 18 -0.21 0.64 12.60
C MET A 18 0.35 1.66 13.61
N LYS A 19 -0.41 2.70 13.97
CA LYS A 19 0.01 3.72 14.94
C LYS A 19 0.30 3.20 16.36
N ASN A 20 -0.17 2.00 16.69
CA ASN A 20 0.06 1.37 17.99
C ASN A 20 1.34 0.52 18.05
N LEU A 21 2.08 0.39 16.94
CA LEU A 21 3.35 -0.30 16.89
C LEU A 21 4.46 0.54 17.52
N GLU A 22 5.48 -0.11 18.08
CA GLU A 22 6.65 0.61 18.57
C GLU A 22 7.44 1.23 17.40
N LEU A 23 8.12 2.36 17.67
CA LEU A 23 8.92 3.06 16.65
C LEU A 23 10.00 2.17 16.01
N SER A 24 10.52 1.19 16.74
CA SER A 24 11.45 0.17 16.24
C SER A 24 10.82 -0.72 15.17
N GLN A 25 9.61 -1.21 15.41
CA GLN A 25 8.86 -2.04 14.46
C GLN A 25 8.47 -1.26 13.22
N ILE A 26 8.06 0.01 13.40
CA ILE A 26 7.76 0.90 12.27
C ILE A 26 9.02 1.10 11.41
N GLN A 27 10.18 1.30 12.03
CA GLN A 27 11.44 1.44 11.31
C GLN A 27 11.78 0.18 10.52
N GLU A 28 11.59 -1.02 11.10
CA GLU A 28 11.77 -2.29 10.39
C GLU A 28 10.83 -2.42 9.19
N ILE A 29 9.56 -2.00 9.32
CA ILE A 29 8.60 -2.00 8.20
C ILE A 29 9.06 -1.06 7.08
N VAL A 30 9.44 0.17 7.43
CA VAL A 30 9.94 1.18 6.46
C VAL A 30 11.21 0.68 5.77
N ASP A 31 12.09 -0.02 6.49
CA ASP A 31 13.33 -0.54 5.94
C ASP A 31 13.12 -1.79 5.07
N CYS A 32 12.06 -2.57 5.31
CA CYS A 32 11.67 -3.70 4.47
C CYS A 32 10.89 -3.26 3.21
N MET A 33 10.34 -2.05 3.17
CA MET A 33 9.61 -1.54 2.01
C MET A 33 10.55 -1.23 0.84
N TYR A 34 10.10 -1.54 -0.36
CA TYR A 34 10.82 -1.30 -1.61
C TYR A 34 9.89 -0.70 -2.66
N PRO A 35 10.42 0.14 -3.57
CA PRO A 35 9.62 0.73 -4.63
C PRO A 35 9.13 -0.35 -5.60
N VAL A 36 7.87 -0.26 -6.00
CA VAL A 36 7.25 -1.08 -7.05
C VAL A 36 6.55 -0.16 -8.03
N GLU A 37 6.75 -0.41 -9.32
CA GLU A 37 6.09 0.31 -10.41
C GLU A 37 5.05 -0.61 -11.07
N TYR A 38 3.85 -0.08 -11.24
CA TYR A 38 2.77 -0.74 -11.96
C TYR A 38 2.44 0.02 -13.24
N GLY A 39 2.23 -0.71 -14.33
CA GLY A 39 1.78 -0.14 -15.59
C GLY A 39 0.34 0.35 -15.51
N LYS A 40 -0.06 1.18 -16.48
CA LYS A 40 -1.46 1.57 -16.65
C LYS A 40 -2.34 0.32 -16.80
N ASP A 41 -3.52 0.33 -16.16
CA ASP A 41 -4.50 -0.76 -16.16
C ASP A 41 -4.03 -2.05 -15.46
N SER A 42 -2.98 -1.97 -14.62
CA SER A 42 -2.55 -3.09 -13.78
C SER A 42 -3.46 -3.29 -12.57
N CYS A 43 -3.83 -4.54 -12.30
CA CYS A 43 -4.49 -4.92 -11.05
C CYS A 43 -3.43 -5.09 -9.94
N ILE A 44 -3.54 -4.30 -8.87
CA ILE A 44 -2.60 -4.32 -7.73
C ILE A 44 -3.11 -5.29 -6.65
N ILE A 45 -4.39 -5.16 -6.30
CA ILE A 45 -5.07 -5.99 -5.31
C ILE A 45 -6.34 -6.52 -5.96
N LYS A 46 -6.54 -7.84 -5.87
CA LYS A 46 -7.76 -8.51 -6.30
C LYS A 46 -8.57 -8.94 -5.08
N GLU A 47 -9.87 -8.68 -5.10
CA GLU A 47 -10.77 -9.16 -4.05
C GLU A 47 -10.82 -10.69 -4.04
N GLY A 48 -10.78 -11.29 -2.85
CA GLY A 48 -10.75 -12.75 -2.65
C GLY A 48 -9.35 -13.36 -2.61
N ASP A 49 -8.31 -12.62 -3.01
CA ASP A 49 -6.92 -13.07 -2.89
C ASP A 49 -6.38 -12.89 -1.46
N VAL A 50 -5.41 -13.72 -1.08
CA VAL A 50 -4.76 -13.64 0.24
C VAL A 50 -3.91 -12.37 0.32
N GLY A 51 -4.27 -11.46 1.21
CA GLY A 51 -3.52 -10.23 1.46
C GLY A 51 -2.29 -10.48 2.34
N SER A 52 -1.09 -10.40 1.75
CA SER A 52 0.19 -10.53 2.48
C SER A 52 1.12 -9.30 2.36
N LEU A 53 0.73 -8.31 1.57
CA LEU A 53 1.53 -7.12 1.27
C LEU A 53 0.74 -5.85 1.59
N VAL A 54 1.47 -4.81 1.98
CA VAL A 54 0.94 -3.46 2.23
C VAL A 54 1.61 -2.50 1.27
N TYR A 55 0.82 -1.61 0.68
CA TYR A 55 1.28 -0.63 -0.28
C TYR A 55 1.09 0.79 0.25
N VAL A 56 2.07 1.65 0.01
CA VAL A 56 1.97 3.09 0.26
C VAL A 56 2.08 3.80 -1.07
N MET A 57 1.08 4.62 -1.38
CA MET A 57 1.07 5.42 -2.59
C MET A 57 1.88 6.68 -2.36
N GLU A 58 3.02 6.82 -3.06
CA GLU A 58 3.64 8.13 -3.20
C GLU A 58 2.74 8.97 -4.12
N ALA A 59 2.41 10.19 -3.69
CA ALA A 59 1.45 11.07 -4.37
C ALA A 59 1.96 11.49 -5.76
N CYS A 60 1.77 10.60 -6.73
CA CYS A 60 1.92 10.85 -8.15
C CYS A 60 0.51 11.07 -8.73
N THR A 61 0.41 11.77 -9.85
CA THR A 61 -0.82 12.23 -10.50
C THR A 61 -1.74 11.11 -11.05
N GLY A 62 -1.62 9.89 -10.52
CA GLY A 62 -2.42 8.71 -10.87
C GLY A 62 -3.51 8.44 -9.83
N ASN A 63 -4.67 8.03 -10.33
CA ASN A 63 -5.83 7.63 -9.56
C ASN A 63 -5.93 6.09 -9.54
N LEU A 64 -6.03 5.49 -8.34
CA LEU A 64 -6.48 4.11 -8.22
C LEU A 64 -8.00 4.07 -8.39
N GLY A 65 -8.47 3.23 -9.30
CA GLY A 65 -9.89 2.90 -9.45
C GLY A 65 -10.15 1.46 -9.04
N VAL A 66 -11.38 1.16 -8.63
CA VAL A 66 -11.84 -0.21 -8.44
C VAL A 66 -12.29 -0.75 -9.79
N ILE A 67 -11.66 -1.83 -10.25
CA ILE A 67 -12.07 -2.53 -11.47
C ILE A 67 -12.96 -3.71 -11.03
N PRO A 68 -14.25 -3.75 -11.41
CA PRO A 68 -15.12 -4.86 -11.05
C PRO A 68 -14.62 -6.16 -11.69
N ASP A 69 -14.58 -7.24 -10.91
CA ASP A 69 -14.24 -8.56 -11.44
C ASP A 69 -15.38 -9.04 -12.35
N PRO A 70 -15.12 -9.30 -13.65
CA PRO A 70 -16.16 -9.76 -14.58
C PRO A 70 -16.72 -11.15 -14.25
N THR A 71 -16.10 -11.88 -13.32
CA THR A 71 -16.56 -13.21 -12.86
C THR A 71 -17.38 -13.18 -11.57
N SER A 72 -17.52 -12.02 -10.92
CA SER A 72 -18.42 -11.86 -9.78
C SER A 72 -19.88 -11.93 -10.27
N VAL A 73 -20.50 -13.08 -10.08
CA VAL A 73 -21.94 -13.27 -10.31
C VAL A 73 -22.66 -12.63 -9.13
N ASP A 74 -23.45 -11.57 -9.39
CA ASP A 74 -24.42 -11.09 -8.40
C ASP A 74 -25.38 -12.26 -8.07
N LEU A 75 -25.36 -12.74 -6.84
CA LEU A 75 -26.30 -13.74 -6.31
C LEU A 75 -27.67 -13.13 -6.05
#